data_AF-A0A427XMT7-F1
#
_entry.id   AF-A0A427XMT7-F1
#
_cell.length_a   1.000
_cell.length_b   1.000
_cell.length_c   1.000
_cell.angle_alpha   90.00
_cell.angle_beta   90.00
_cell.angle_gamma   90.00
#
_symmetry.space_group_name_H-M   'P 1'
#
loop_
_entity.id
_entity.type
_entity.pdbx_description
1 polymer ?
#
loop_
_entity_poly.entity_id
_entity_poly.type
_entity_poly.pdbx_seq_one_letter_code
_entity_poly.pdbx_strand_id
1 'polypeptide(L)'
;MGQALASTPGTRVRLEPLGHQTSRRNDIQVFSLLGSQATGLANAEYDLTVVSLANKEARATKLPNQDTDPSRLANKYLDSVADHKVRHRPTSNLPFHPIVFSLGGMMNGSTTKVFASWKRVMTRGTYNLMLKRLSLCLLQARVRSFEL
;
A
#
# COMPACT_ATOMS: atom_id res chain seq x y z
N MET A 1 1.37 -6.21 8.25
CA MET A 1 0.00 -5.96 7.72
C MET A 1 -0.77 -7.26 7.52
N GLY A 2 -0.23 -8.25 6.81
CA GLY A 2 -0.91 -9.55 6.56
C GLY A 2 -1.56 -10.22 7.78
N GLN A 3 -0.82 -10.36 8.88
CA GLN A 3 -1.36 -10.95 10.12
C GLN A 3 -2.54 -10.17 10.71
N ALA A 4 -2.57 -8.83 10.56
CA ALA A 4 -3.68 -8.03 11.06
C ALA A 4 -4.95 -8.28 10.23
N LEU A 5 -4.81 -8.39 8.90
CA LEU A 5 -5.90 -8.78 8.00
C LEU A 5 -6.40 -10.19 8.29
N ALA A 6 -5.50 -11.13 8.59
CA ALA A 6 -5.86 -12.50 8.95
C ALA A 6 -6.60 -12.61 10.29
N SER A 7 -6.53 -11.58 11.15
CA SER A 7 -7.27 -11.57 12.42
C SER A 7 -8.74 -11.16 12.27
N THR A 8 -9.16 -10.69 11.09
CA THR A 8 -10.57 -10.44 10.80
C THR A 8 -11.29 -11.78 10.64
N PRO A 9 -12.37 -12.05 11.40
CA PRO A 9 -13.13 -13.31 11.28
C PRO A 9 -13.57 -13.59 9.85
N GLY A 10 -13.53 -14.87 9.44
CA GLY A 10 -13.91 -15.28 8.09
C GLY A 10 -12.95 -14.81 6.98
N THR A 11 -11.73 -14.36 7.33
CA THR A 11 -10.74 -13.89 6.36
C THR A 11 -9.53 -14.83 6.30
N ARG A 12 -9.11 -15.21 5.09
CA ARG A 12 -7.85 -15.91 4.83
C ARG A 12 -6.88 -14.97 4.13
N VAL A 13 -5.61 -14.98 4.55
CA VAL A 13 -4.56 -14.15 3.95
C VAL A 13 -3.45 -15.04 3.40
N ARG A 14 -3.01 -14.77 2.17
CA ARG A 14 -1.80 -15.34 1.57
C ARG A 14 -0.75 -14.24 1.44
N LEU A 15 0.48 -14.51 1.87
CA LEU A 15 1.62 -13.61 1.70
C LEU A 15 2.55 -14.20 0.65
N GLU A 16 2.98 -13.40 -0.31
CA GLU A 16 3.95 -13.86 -1.29
C GLU A 16 5.37 -13.87 -0.70
N PRO A 17 6.19 -14.90 -1.00
CA PRO A 17 7.59 -14.93 -0.59
C PRO A 17 8.35 -13.72 -1.15
N LEU A 18 9.26 -13.14 -0.35
CA LEU A 18 10.06 -11.96 -0.70
C LEU A 18 11.05 -12.18 -1.88
N GLY A 19 11.14 -13.39 -2.45
CA GLY A 19 12.26 -13.85 -3.27
C GLY A 19 12.11 -13.82 -4.80
N HIS A 20 10.92 -13.59 -5.36
CA HIS A 20 10.74 -13.50 -6.81
C HIS A 20 10.51 -12.05 -7.23
N GLN A 21 11.59 -11.34 -7.60
CA GLN A 21 11.51 -10.00 -8.19
C GLN A 21 10.98 -10.08 -9.62
N THR A 22 9.67 -10.23 -9.78
CA THR A 22 9.01 -9.98 -11.07
C THR A 22 8.31 -8.62 -11.03
N SER A 23 8.18 -7.98 -12.19
CA SER A 23 7.51 -6.68 -12.34
C SER A 23 6.01 -6.74 -11.97
N ARG A 24 5.39 -7.93 -12.00
CA ARG A 24 3.97 -8.19 -11.76
C ARG A 24 3.73 -8.87 -10.42
N ARG A 25 3.94 -8.15 -9.33
CA ARG A 25 3.91 -8.67 -7.96
C ARG A 25 2.69 -8.19 -7.18
N ASN A 26 2.24 -9.01 -6.23
CA ASN A 26 1.45 -8.60 -5.08
C ASN A 26 2.16 -9.11 -3.80
N ASP A 27 1.95 -8.45 -2.67
CA ASP A 27 2.57 -8.87 -1.40
C ASP A 27 1.57 -9.61 -0.51
N ILE A 28 0.29 -9.26 -0.64
CA ILE A 28 -0.79 -9.75 0.21
C ILE A 28 -1.99 -10.07 -0.66
N GLN A 29 -2.56 -11.25 -0.49
CA GLN A 29 -3.88 -11.57 -0.99
C GLN A 29 -4.83 -11.83 0.16
N VAL A 30 -6.02 -11.28 0.07
CA VAL A 30 -7.10 -11.42 1.04
C VAL A 30 -8.25 -12.17 0.37
N PHE A 31 -8.75 -13.19 1.04
CA PHE A 31 -9.93 -13.95 0.65
C PHE A 31 -10.94 -13.92 1.79
N SER A 32 -12.14 -13.42 1.51
CA SER A 32 -13.30 -13.53 2.40
C SER A 32 -13.99 -14.87 2.18
N LEU A 33 -14.00 -15.68 3.23
CA LEU A 33 -14.59 -17.02 3.23
C LEU A 33 -16.11 -17.01 3.43
N LEU A 34 -16.65 -15.91 3.99
CA LEU A 34 -18.07 -15.74 4.28
C LEU A 34 -18.74 -14.67 3.41
N GLY A 35 -18.00 -14.13 2.43
CA GLY A 35 -18.43 -13.02 1.59
C GLY A 35 -18.16 -11.65 2.21
N SER A 36 -17.98 -10.63 1.36
CA SER A 36 -17.57 -9.29 1.79
C SER A 36 -18.62 -8.56 2.64
N GLN A 37 -19.90 -8.93 2.51
CA GLN A 37 -20.98 -8.39 3.34
C GLN A 37 -20.84 -8.83 4.80
N ALA A 38 -20.40 -10.06 5.04
CA ALA A 38 -20.24 -10.60 6.39
C ALA A 38 -18.93 -10.17 7.05
N THR A 39 -17.83 -10.09 6.28
CA THR A 39 -16.49 -9.79 6.83
C THR A 39 -16.10 -8.32 6.73
N GLY A 40 -16.82 -7.53 5.92
CA GLY A 40 -16.43 -6.17 5.53
C GLY A 40 -15.18 -6.09 4.65
N LEU A 41 -14.58 -7.24 4.28
CA LEU A 41 -13.40 -7.33 3.43
C LEU A 41 -13.76 -8.07 2.13
N ALA A 42 -13.47 -7.44 0.99
CA ALA A 42 -13.59 -8.11 -0.30
C ALA A 42 -12.35 -8.97 -0.60
N ASN A 43 -12.51 -9.94 -1.51
CA ASN A 43 -11.37 -10.62 -2.10
C ASN A 43 -10.54 -9.59 -2.86
N ALA A 44 -9.27 -9.45 -2.53
CA ALA A 44 -8.41 -8.45 -3.15
C ALA A 44 -6.93 -8.77 -2.98
N GLU A 45 -6.13 -8.16 -3.84
CA GLU A 45 -4.67 -8.20 -3.81
C GLU A 45 -4.12 -6.83 -3.43
N TYR A 46 -3.08 -6.82 -2.62
CA TYR A 46 -2.41 -5.61 -2.18
C TYR A 46 -0.92 -5.73 -2.44
N ASP A 47 -0.32 -4.67 -2.99
CA ASP A 47 1.12 -4.56 -3.25
C ASP A 47 1.65 -3.36 -2.46
N LEU A 48 2.61 -3.59 -1.57
CA LEU A 48 3.20 -2.55 -0.75
C LEU A 48 4.41 -1.96 -1.47
N THR A 49 4.35 -0.66 -1.75
CA THR A 49 5.44 0.06 -2.39
C THR A 49 5.85 1.25 -1.52
N VAL A 50 7.16 1.37 -1.28
CA VAL A 50 7.76 2.52 -0.58
C VAL A 50 8.72 3.22 -1.54
N VAL A 51 8.57 4.53 -1.71
CA VAL A 51 9.37 5.35 -2.63
C VAL A 51 10.02 6.55 -1.96
N SER A 52 11.18 6.97 -2.46
CA SER A 52 11.80 8.23 -2.05
C SER A 52 11.22 9.40 -2.84
N LEU A 53 10.84 10.48 -2.17
CA LEU A 53 10.47 11.74 -2.85
C LEU A 53 11.69 12.51 -3.35
N ALA A 54 12.90 12.09 -2.98
CA ALA A 54 14.14 12.66 -3.46
C ALA A 54 14.62 12.01 -4.78
N ASN A 55 13.89 11.05 -5.36
CA ASN A 55 14.32 10.43 -6.61
C ASN A 55 14.07 11.32 -7.85
N LYS A 56 14.66 10.93 -8.98
CA LYS A 56 14.64 11.72 -10.21
C LYS A 56 13.20 11.93 -10.72
N GLU A 57 12.37 10.89 -10.64
CA GLU A 57 11.00 10.88 -11.15
C GLU A 57 10.09 11.76 -10.29
N ALA A 58 10.25 11.72 -8.96
CA ALA A 58 9.54 12.59 -8.03
C ALA A 58 9.88 14.07 -8.29
N ARG A 59 11.18 14.40 -8.45
CA ARG A 59 11.62 15.76 -8.76
C ARG A 59 11.18 16.25 -10.14
N ALA A 60 10.98 15.34 -11.10
CA ALA A 60 10.49 15.65 -12.44
C ALA A 60 8.96 15.79 -12.50
N THR A 61 8.24 15.47 -11.42
CA THR A 61 6.78 15.58 -11.37
C THR A 61 6.37 17.05 -11.46
N LYS A 62 5.38 17.35 -12.31
CA LYS A 62 4.85 18.70 -12.54
C LYS A 62 3.36 18.73 -12.34
N LEU A 63 2.82 19.78 -11.74
CA LEU A 63 1.38 20.03 -11.68
C LEU A 63 0.92 20.92 -12.86
N PRO A 64 -0.38 20.89 -13.21
CA PRO A 64 -0.97 21.89 -14.11
C PRO A 64 -0.75 23.32 -13.59
N ASN A 65 -0.79 24.30 -14.49
CA ASN A 65 -0.71 25.74 -14.17
C ASN A 65 0.54 26.17 -13.39
N GLN A 66 1.64 25.43 -13.51
CA GLN A 66 2.91 25.69 -12.81
C GLN A 66 2.78 25.73 -11.28
N ASP A 67 1.79 25.05 -10.72
CA ASP A 67 1.65 24.91 -9.27
C ASP A 67 2.87 24.15 -8.68
N THR A 68 3.45 24.73 -7.63
CA THR A 68 4.65 24.20 -6.97
C THR A 68 4.38 23.74 -5.54
N ASP A 69 3.11 23.57 -5.12
CA ASP A 69 2.79 23.07 -3.79
C ASP A 69 3.46 21.69 -3.55
N PRO A 70 4.37 21.56 -2.57
CA PRO A 70 5.14 20.33 -2.38
C PRO A 70 4.27 19.12 -2.04
N SER A 71 3.18 19.33 -1.29
CA SER A 71 2.28 18.25 -0.88
C SER A 71 1.49 17.70 -2.06
N ARG A 72 1.01 18.56 -2.94
CA ARG A 72 0.30 18.20 -4.17
C ARG A 72 1.23 17.55 -5.19
N LEU A 73 2.47 18.03 -5.31
CA LEU A 73 3.50 17.40 -6.14
C LEU A 73 3.82 15.98 -5.65
N ALA A 74 4.05 15.82 -4.34
CA ALA A 74 4.28 14.52 -3.74
C ALA A 74 3.09 13.59 -3.97
N ASN A 75 1.86 14.04 -3.71
CA ASN A 75 0.66 13.24 -3.94
C ASN A 75 0.53 12.81 -5.41
N LYS A 76 0.73 13.73 -6.36
CA LYS A 76 0.70 13.41 -7.80
C LYS A 76 1.74 12.35 -8.17
N TYR A 77 2.94 12.44 -7.61
CA TYR A 77 3.97 11.43 -7.84
C TYR A 77 3.57 10.07 -7.26
N LEU A 78 3.07 10.03 -6.01
CA LEU A 78 2.61 8.77 -5.41
C LEU A 78 1.43 8.16 -6.18
N ASP A 79 0.52 8.98 -6.70
CA ASP A 79 -0.56 8.52 -7.58
C ASP A 79 -0.02 7.94 -8.89
N SER A 80 0.97 8.58 -9.52
CA SER A 80 1.64 8.02 -10.70
C SER A 80 2.31 6.67 -10.43
N VAL A 81 2.88 6.48 -9.23
CA VAL A 81 3.46 5.19 -8.82
C VAL A 81 2.35 4.14 -8.67
N ALA A 82 1.22 4.50 -8.06
CA ALA A 82 0.06 3.63 -7.94
C ALA A 82 -0.48 3.21 -9.32
N ASP A 83 -0.65 4.16 -10.25
CA ASP A 83 -1.11 3.90 -11.62
C ASP A 83 -0.14 3.00 -12.39
N HIS A 84 1.16 3.21 -12.21
CA HIS A 84 2.17 2.31 -12.77
C HIS A 84 1.99 0.88 -12.24
N LYS A 85 1.78 0.70 -10.94
CA LYS A 85 1.54 -0.62 -10.35
C LYS A 85 0.26 -1.28 -10.84
N VAL A 86 -0.83 -0.52 -10.99
CA VAL A 86 -2.09 -1.05 -11.54
C VAL A 86 -1.91 -1.53 -12.98
N ARG A 87 -1.18 -0.78 -13.82
CA ARG A 87 -0.88 -1.18 -15.21
C ARG A 87 -0.01 -2.43 -15.32
N HIS A 88 0.81 -2.68 -14.30
CA HIS A 88 1.71 -3.84 -14.23
C HIS A 88 1.26 -4.86 -13.18
N ARG A 89 -0.03 -4.94 -12.89
CA ARG A 89 -0.54 -5.89 -11.89
C ARG A 89 -0.35 -7.36 -12.33
N PRO A 90 -0.36 -8.31 -11.38
CA PRO A 90 -0.45 -9.73 -11.68
C PRO A 90 -1.63 -10.06 -12.61
N THR A 91 -1.56 -11.18 -13.34
CA THR A 91 -2.60 -11.64 -14.28
C THR A 91 -3.86 -12.20 -13.58
N SER A 92 -4.17 -11.70 -12.40
CA SER A 92 -5.30 -12.11 -11.56
C SER A 92 -6.57 -11.34 -11.92
N ASN A 93 -7.73 -11.97 -11.68
CA ASN A 93 -9.04 -11.35 -11.80
C ASN A 93 -9.49 -10.64 -10.52
N LEU A 94 -8.69 -10.69 -9.45
CA LEU A 94 -9.00 -10.00 -8.20
C LEU A 94 -8.79 -8.48 -8.33
N PRO A 95 -9.59 -7.66 -7.62
CA PRO A 95 -9.27 -6.26 -7.41
C PRO A 95 -7.83 -6.09 -6.87
N PHE A 96 -7.07 -5.19 -7.49
CA PHE A 96 -5.67 -4.94 -7.14
C PHE A 96 -5.53 -3.53 -6.55
N HIS A 97 -4.95 -3.45 -5.36
CA HIS A 97 -4.80 -2.21 -4.59
C HIS A 97 -3.32 -1.94 -4.30
N PRO A 98 -2.66 -1.04 -5.04
CA PRO A 98 -1.34 -0.58 -4.65
C PRO A 98 -1.44 0.25 -3.37
N ILE A 99 -0.60 -0.11 -2.39
CA ILE A 99 -0.41 0.59 -1.13
C ILE A 99 0.92 1.34 -1.25
N VAL A 100 0.86 2.65 -1.49
CA VAL A 100 2.02 3.47 -1.82
C VAL A 100 2.32 4.45 -0.69
N PHE A 101 3.54 4.35 -0.16
CA PHE A 101 4.09 5.27 0.82
C PHE A 101 5.32 5.98 0.30
N SER A 102 5.52 7.22 0.71
CA SER A 102 6.85 7.82 0.70
C SER A 102 7.69 7.28 1.87
N LEU A 103 9.03 7.36 1.78
CA LEU A 103 9.92 7.15 2.92
C LEU A 103 9.60 8.08 4.11
N GLY A 104 8.98 9.23 3.82
CA GLY A 104 8.46 10.20 4.78
C GLY A 104 7.23 9.70 5.56
N GLY A 105 6.55 8.67 5.06
CA GLY A 105 5.27 8.18 5.58
C GLY A 105 4.05 8.84 4.94
N MET A 106 4.22 9.70 3.93
CA MET A 106 3.08 10.20 3.14
C MET A 106 2.45 9.05 2.37
N MET A 107 1.13 9.05 2.28
CA MET A 107 0.37 8.06 1.51
C MET A 107 -0.54 8.78 0.53
N ASN A 108 -0.77 8.15 -0.62
CA ASN A 108 -1.67 8.70 -1.62
C ASN A 108 -3.15 8.49 -1.23
N GLY A 109 -4.05 9.07 -2.02
CA GLY A 109 -5.50 9.03 -1.75
C GLY A 109 -6.08 7.61 -1.75
N SER A 110 -5.65 6.74 -2.68
CA SER A 110 -6.13 5.35 -2.74
C SER A 110 -5.68 4.54 -1.51
N THR A 111 -4.43 4.70 -1.08
CA THR A 111 -3.91 4.06 0.13
C THR A 111 -4.67 4.51 1.37
N THR A 112 -4.98 5.80 1.49
CA THR A 112 -5.79 6.34 2.59
C THR A 112 -7.17 5.65 2.67
N LYS A 113 -7.83 5.43 1.52
CA LYS A 113 -9.11 4.74 1.45
C LYS A 113 -9.01 3.26 1.88
N VAL A 114 -7.95 2.57 1.49
CA VAL A 114 -7.68 1.18 1.92
C VAL A 114 -7.55 1.12 3.44
N PHE A 115 -6.75 2.00 4.05
CA PHE A 115 -6.57 2.03 5.51
C PHE A 115 -7.85 2.41 6.23
N ALA A 116 -8.65 3.34 5.68
CA ALA A 116 -9.95 3.67 6.23
C ALA A 116 -10.92 2.48 6.20
N SER A 117 -10.91 1.67 5.14
CA SER A 117 -11.69 0.43 5.04
C SER A 117 -11.23 -0.59 6.09
N TRP A 118 -9.93 -0.86 6.18
CA TRP A 118 -9.37 -1.78 7.16
C TRP A 118 -9.64 -1.35 8.60
N LYS A 119 -9.61 -0.06 8.89
CA LYS A 119 -9.94 0.49 10.23
C LYS A 119 -11.37 0.17 10.66
N ARG A 120 -12.32 0.08 9.72
CA ARG A 120 -13.73 -0.21 10.02
C ARG A 120 -13.95 -1.67 10.40
N VAL A 121 -13.14 -2.59 9.85
CA VAL A 121 -13.32 -4.04 10.04
C VAL A 121 -12.40 -4.63 11.09
N MET A 122 -11.30 -3.95 11.43
CA MET A 122 -10.38 -4.39 12.47
C MET A 122 -10.78 -3.82 13.83
N THR A 123 -10.51 -4.59 14.90
CA THR A 123 -10.56 -4.04 16.25
C THR A 123 -9.54 -2.92 16.40
N ARG A 124 -9.78 -1.98 17.33
CA ARG A 124 -8.86 -0.89 17.63
C ARG A 124 -7.44 -1.40 17.96
N GLY A 125 -7.33 -2.48 18.72
CA GLY A 125 -6.06 -3.11 19.09
C GLY A 125 -5.29 -3.65 17.88
N THR A 126 -5.97 -4.43 17.03
CA THR A 126 -5.40 -4.97 15.79
C THR A 126 -4.93 -3.86 14.86
N TYR A 127 -5.78 -2.85 14.62
CA TYR A 127 -5.45 -1.75 13.73
C TYR A 127 -4.23 -0.96 14.23
N ASN A 128 -4.18 -0.66 15.54
CA ASN A 128 -3.04 0.03 16.14
C ASN A 128 -1.74 -0.78 16.04
N LEU A 129 -1.80 -2.09 16.31
CA LEU A 129 -0.63 -2.96 16.17
C LEU A 129 -0.15 -3.01 14.71
N MET A 130 -1.07 -3.06 13.75
CA MET A 130 -0.74 -2.99 12.32
C MET A 130 0.01 -1.70 11.98
N LEU A 131 -0.49 -0.55 12.43
CA LEU A 131 0.15 0.75 12.20
C LEU A 131 1.55 0.82 12.82
N LYS A 132 1.73 0.30 14.04
CA LYS A 132 3.05 0.26 14.70
C LYS A 132 4.05 -0.58 13.89
N ARG A 133 3.63 -1.76 13.42
CA ARG A 133 4.47 -2.64 12.59
C ARG A 133 4.82 -1.98 11.25
N LEU A 134 3.86 -1.33 10.61
CA LEU A 134 4.10 -0.58 9.38
C LEU A 134 5.09 0.57 9.60
N SER A 135 4.92 1.33 10.68
CA SER A 135 5.83 2.43 11.04
C SER A 135 7.26 1.93 11.22
N LEU A 136 7.44 0.77 11.87
CA LEU A 136 8.75 0.13 11.99
C LEU A 136 9.34 -0.26 10.63
N CYS A 137 8.53 -0.86 9.74
CA CYS A 137 8.99 -1.20 8.38
C CYS A 137 9.42 0.05 7.59
N LEU A 138 8.66 1.14 7.69
CA LEU A 138 9.01 2.41 7.04
C LEU A 138 10.29 3.02 7.61
N LEU A 139 10.49 2.94 8.94
CA LEU A 139 11.73 3.38 9.58
C LEU A 139 12.93 2.56 9.08
N GLN A 140 12.80 1.24 9.01
CA GLN A 140 13.83 0.35 8.48
C GLN A 140 14.13 0.65 7.01
N ALA A 141 13.11 0.88 6.19
CA ALA A 141 13.29 1.27 4.79
C ALA A 141 14.02 2.61 4.64
N ARG A 142 13.71 3.57 5.52
CA ARG A 142 14.39 4.86 5.56
C ARG A 142 15.87 4.73 5.92
N VAL A 143 16.21 3.96 6.96
CA VAL A 143 17.62 3.73 7.36
C VAL A 143 18.43 3.15 6.20
N ARG A 144 17.91 2.11 5.54
CA ARG A 144 18.58 1.51 4.36
C ARG A 144 18.76 2.48 3.19
N SER A 145 17.89 3.48 3.07
CA SER A 145 17.99 4.49 2.01
C SER A 145 19.09 5.53 2.29
N PHE A 146 19.65 5.57 3.50
CA PHE A 146 20.79 6.41 3.87
C PHE A 146 22.13 5.65 3.84
N GLU A 147 22.11 4.33 3.73
CA GLU A 147 23.30 3.47 3.62
C GLU A 147 23.76 3.27 2.15
N LEU A 148 23.10 3.95 1.20
CA LEU A 148 23.42 4.00 -0.23
C LEU A 148 23.83 5.41 -0.64
#